data_AF-A0A378KTV7-F1
#
_entry.id   AF-A0A378KTV7-F1
#
_cell.length_a   1.000
_cell.length_b   1.000
_cell.length_c   1.000
_cell.angle_alpha   90.00
_cell.angle_beta   90.00
_cell.angle_gamma   90.00
#
_symmetry.space_group_name_H-M   'P 1'
#
loop_
_entity.id
_entity.type
_entity.pdbx_description
1 polymer ?
#
loop_
_entity_poly.entity_id
_entity_poly.type
_entity_poly.pdbx_seq_one_letter_code
_entity_poly.pdbx_strand_id
1 'polypeptide(L)'
;MPFTPPSFPSLRADTLNLDEKLSITLGRYKIVPVSQPSAASSSMQEQVVPSALEILLARTDGVINCKSDRDTAKDALNQLCIELREILKEGKEDKCKQATQFLLGALLHRYFRILKEYDRSNSYLSYLFKPYDERNCQLFVAVRKALGLPDEMPKDYRKSDLEKLDVSTVVTALTAFRENMKLNDRFLKYPHYANDANFQPYLEDIIKDHLARGQGVLLQFKAIRFIQSLVRQVDADQKETDETLVKWCKQLAKDHRDFKQLKIADIEQHLISNVESKPIREKIADLLYTPMIEDNLETMDHSVFVSYMTKANLDTATYTVVGGYSLLLLSGSIQRELVFELHKALGISRSPDDLTFKDMLNGADFFQQYMKYNPSVVLDYEYFNDRSGLDTYLSNCIIKLTEKCKVHEVESTEEKKFVLM
;
A
#
# COMPACT_ATOMS: atom_id res chain seq x y z
N MET A 1 -0.21 4.58 31.64
CA MET A 1 0.23 5.86 31.03
C MET A 1 -0.43 5.95 29.66
N PRO A 2 -0.81 7.15 29.18
CA PRO A 2 -1.37 7.30 27.84
C PRO A 2 -0.35 6.88 26.78
N PHE A 3 -0.83 6.27 25.69
CA PHE A 3 0.03 5.86 24.58
C PHE A 3 0.74 7.09 24.00
N THR A 4 2.06 6.98 23.81
CA THR A 4 2.85 8.01 23.12
C THR A 4 3.29 7.46 21.76
N PRO A 5 2.73 7.97 20.64
CA PRO A 5 3.10 7.49 19.33
C PRO A 5 4.55 7.83 18.98
N PRO A 6 5.16 7.11 18.02
CA PRO A 6 6.43 7.52 17.42
C PRO A 6 6.31 8.92 16.83
N SER A 7 7.45 9.61 16.66
CA SER A 7 7.47 10.91 15.99
C SER A 7 6.82 10.83 14.61
N PHE A 8 6.11 11.88 14.18
CA PHE A 8 5.44 11.90 12.88
C PHE A 8 6.35 11.49 11.70
N PRO A 9 7.61 11.97 11.60
CA PRO A 9 8.50 11.54 10.53
C PRO A 9 8.80 10.04 10.54
N SER A 10 8.99 9.44 11.73
CA SER A 10 9.20 8.00 11.88
C SER A 10 7.96 7.22 11.49
N LEU A 11 6.79 7.61 12.03
CA LEU A 11 5.51 6.97 11.73
C LEU A 11 5.20 7.03 10.23
N ARG A 12 5.44 8.19 9.59
CA ARG A 12 5.31 8.37 8.14
C ARG A 12 6.20 7.43 7.36
N ALA A 13 7.50 7.38 7.67
CA ALA A 13 8.43 6.50 6.99
C ALA A 13 8.02 5.03 7.14
N ASP A 14 7.63 4.62 8.34
CA ASP A 14 7.21 3.25 8.60
C ASP A 14 5.89 2.89 7.90
N THR A 15 4.93 3.82 7.84
CA THR A 15 3.67 3.67 7.10
C THR A 15 3.92 3.48 5.61
N LEU A 16 4.78 4.32 5.02
CA LEU A 16 5.12 4.26 3.60
C LEU A 16 5.86 2.96 3.22
N ASN A 17 6.54 2.33 4.18
CA ASN A 17 7.25 1.06 4.00
C ASN A 17 6.40 -0.18 4.32
N LEU A 18 5.12 -0.04 4.73
CA LEU A 18 4.27 -1.19 5.08
C LEU A 18 4.09 -2.18 3.93
N ASP A 19 3.96 -1.71 2.69
CA ASP A 19 3.82 -2.58 1.51
C ASP A 19 5.03 -3.51 1.35
N GLU A 20 6.24 -2.94 1.45
CA GLU A 20 7.48 -3.69 1.37
C GLU A 20 7.63 -4.64 2.56
N LYS A 21 7.38 -4.17 3.78
CA LYS A 21 7.47 -4.99 5.00
C LYS A 21 6.52 -6.19 4.93
N LEU A 22 5.24 -5.98 4.60
CA LEU A 22 4.28 -7.06 4.43
C LEU A 22 4.69 -7.99 3.28
N SER A 23 5.18 -7.44 2.17
CA SER A 23 5.66 -8.24 1.03
C SER A 23 6.83 -9.15 1.41
N ILE A 24 7.74 -8.69 2.27
CA ILE A 24 8.84 -9.50 2.82
C ILE A 24 8.29 -10.57 3.76
N THR A 25 7.41 -10.21 4.69
CA THR A 25 6.81 -11.14 5.65
C THR A 25 6.01 -12.26 4.97
N LEU A 26 5.33 -11.94 3.87
CA LEU A 26 4.60 -12.91 3.05
C LEU A 26 5.49 -13.68 2.06
N GLY A 27 6.80 -13.38 1.99
CA GLY A 27 7.73 -14.05 1.09
C GLY A 27 7.37 -13.87 -0.39
N ARG A 28 6.84 -12.71 -0.78
CA ARG A 28 6.31 -12.46 -2.12
C ARG A 28 7.35 -12.70 -3.22
N TYR A 29 6.85 -13.06 -4.39
CA TYR A 29 7.63 -13.33 -5.58
C TYR A 29 8.58 -12.16 -5.90
N LYS A 30 9.85 -12.48 -6.11
CA LYS A 30 10.88 -11.53 -6.54
C LYS A 30 11.53 -12.02 -7.82
N ILE A 31 11.73 -11.09 -8.75
CA ILE A 31 12.53 -11.33 -9.95
C ILE A 31 14.00 -11.17 -9.55
N VAL A 32 14.62 -12.28 -9.17
CA VAL A 32 16.05 -12.35 -8.80
C VAL A 32 16.88 -12.89 -9.98
N PRO A 33 18.19 -12.64 -10.07
CA PRO A 33 19.03 -13.38 -11.01
C PRO A 33 18.84 -14.89 -10.79
N VAL A 34 18.81 -15.69 -11.87
CA VAL A 34 18.89 -17.15 -11.69
C VAL A 34 20.31 -17.42 -11.22
N SER A 35 20.49 -17.68 -9.93
CA SER A 35 21.78 -18.12 -9.40
C SER A 35 22.18 -19.38 -10.14
N GLN A 36 23.15 -19.28 -11.06
CA GLN A 36 23.84 -20.46 -11.54
C GLN A 36 24.56 -21.09 -10.33
N PRO A 37 24.56 -22.44 -10.20
CA PRO A 37 25.32 -23.08 -9.15
C PRO A 37 26.81 -22.75 -9.33
N SER A 38 27.32 -21.97 -8.38
CA SER A 38 28.71 -21.82 -7.95
C SER A 38 29.81 -22.11 -8.98
N ALA A 39 30.37 -21.05 -9.57
CA ALA A 39 31.80 -21.00 -9.84
C ALA A 39 32.35 -19.73 -9.22
N ALA A 40 33.17 -19.90 -8.18
CA ALA A 40 33.89 -18.83 -7.52
C ALA A 40 34.71 -18.04 -8.53
N SER A 41 34.42 -16.75 -8.67
CA SER A 41 35.42 -15.78 -9.09
C SER A 41 35.20 -14.50 -8.29
N SER A 42 36.06 -14.37 -7.29
CA SER A 42 36.30 -13.16 -6.54
C SER A 42 36.93 -12.11 -7.46
N SER A 43 36.14 -11.13 -7.89
CA SER A 43 36.66 -9.83 -8.28
C SER A 43 35.64 -8.77 -7.88
N MET A 44 36.03 -7.93 -6.91
CA MET A 44 35.31 -6.70 -6.55
C MET A 44 35.43 -5.70 -7.70
N GLN A 45 34.64 -5.91 -8.75
CA GLN A 45 34.13 -4.82 -9.57
C GLN A 45 32.73 -4.51 -9.04
N GLU A 46 32.35 -3.23 -9.00
CA GLU A 46 30.97 -2.81 -8.79
C GLU A 46 30.07 -3.56 -9.78
N GLN A 47 29.54 -4.70 -9.36
CA GLN A 47 28.60 -5.45 -10.16
C GLN A 47 27.34 -4.59 -10.21
N VAL A 48 27.13 -3.94 -11.36
CA VAL A 48 25.86 -3.30 -11.69
C VAL A 48 24.80 -4.39 -11.55
N VAL A 49 24.02 -4.32 -10.47
CA VAL A 49 22.95 -5.29 -10.20
C VAL A 49 21.91 -5.10 -11.30
N PRO A 50 21.67 -6.10 -12.16
CA PRO A 50 20.74 -5.96 -13.27
C PRO A 50 19.33 -5.69 -12.73
N SER A 51 18.61 -4.78 -13.38
CA SER A 51 17.23 -4.44 -13.05
C SER A 51 16.29 -5.64 -13.23
N ALA A 52 15.14 -5.62 -12.55
CA ALA A 52 14.12 -6.67 -12.67
C ALA A 52 13.66 -6.86 -14.13
N LEU A 53 13.58 -5.77 -14.90
CA LEU A 53 13.23 -5.81 -16.32
C LEU A 53 14.31 -6.51 -17.15
N GLU A 54 15.59 -6.20 -16.93
CA GLU A 54 16.72 -6.86 -17.61
C GLU A 54 16.73 -8.36 -17.34
N ILE A 55 16.58 -8.75 -16.07
CA ILE A 55 16.52 -10.15 -15.66
C ILE A 55 15.36 -10.86 -16.37
N LEU A 56 14.18 -10.24 -16.39
CA LEU A 56 12.98 -10.86 -16.97
C LEU A 56 13.05 -10.94 -18.50
N LEU A 57 13.61 -9.92 -19.17
CA LEU A 57 13.88 -9.94 -20.60
C LEU A 57 14.86 -11.05 -20.97
N ALA A 58 15.97 -11.19 -20.22
CA ALA A 58 16.95 -12.24 -20.43
C ALA A 58 16.35 -13.64 -20.26
N ARG A 59 15.49 -13.81 -19.24
CA ARG A 59 14.76 -15.06 -19.01
C ARG A 59 13.74 -15.36 -20.12
N THR A 60 13.07 -14.34 -20.64
CA THR A 60 12.07 -14.49 -21.72
C THR A 60 12.71 -14.86 -23.05
N ASP A 61 13.98 -14.51 -23.27
CA ASP A 61 14.72 -14.97 -24.45
C ASP A 61 14.76 -16.51 -24.56
N GLY A 62 14.85 -17.22 -23.43
CA GLY A 62 14.72 -18.68 -23.37
C GLY A 62 13.33 -19.20 -23.79
N VAL A 63 12.28 -18.39 -23.64
CA VAL A 63 10.91 -18.71 -24.10
C VAL A 63 10.80 -18.50 -25.61
N ILE A 64 11.33 -17.38 -26.10
CA ILE A 64 11.32 -17.02 -27.52
C ILE A 64 12.10 -18.06 -28.35
N ASN A 65 13.21 -18.55 -27.82
CA ASN A 65 14.10 -19.50 -28.52
C ASN A 65 13.79 -20.98 -28.24
N CYS A 66 12.73 -21.30 -27.49
CA CYS A 66 12.39 -22.69 -27.20
C CYS A 66 11.85 -23.44 -28.42
N LYS A 67 12.07 -24.77 -28.44
CA LYS A 67 11.53 -25.66 -29.47
C LYS A 67 10.06 -25.98 -29.17
N SER A 68 9.14 -25.15 -29.67
CA SER A 68 7.69 -25.37 -29.57
C SER A 68 7.04 -25.11 -30.92
N ASP A 69 5.96 -25.81 -31.20
CA ASP A 69 5.02 -25.65 -32.32
C ASP A 69 4.08 -24.42 -32.20
N ARG A 70 4.21 -23.64 -31.12
CA ARG A 70 3.36 -22.48 -30.81
C ARG A 70 4.03 -21.15 -31.20
N ASP A 71 4.50 -21.06 -32.45
CA ASP A 71 5.34 -19.95 -32.90
C ASP A 71 4.66 -18.58 -32.79
N THR A 72 3.36 -18.48 -33.10
CA THR A 72 2.64 -17.20 -32.97
C THR A 72 2.64 -16.65 -31.53
N ALA A 73 2.59 -17.52 -30.52
CA ALA A 73 2.66 -17.10 -29.11
C ALA A 73 4.06 -16.61 -28.74
N LYS A 74 5.11 -17.25 -29.29
CA LYS A 74 6.52 -16.83 -29.12
C LYS A 74 6.76 -15.48 -29.80
N ASP A 75 6.21 -15.28 -30.98
CA ASP A 75 6.33 -14.02 -31.73
C ASP A 75 5.69 -12.85 -30.98
N ALA A 76 4.52 -13.05 -30.38
CA ALA A 76 3.88 -12.02 -29.57
C ALA A 76 4.72 -11.61 -28.35
N LEU A 77 5.34 -12.58 -27.65
CA LEU A 77 6.27 -12.31 -26.55
C LEU A 77 7.55 -11.62 -27.04
N ASN A 78 8.07 -12.01 -28.21
CA ASN A 78 9.24 -11.38 -28.82
C ASN A 78 8.97 -9.92 -29.18
N GLN A 79 7.84 -9.64 -29.84
CA GLN A 79 7.41 -8.29 -30.16
C GLN A 79 7.27 -7.42 -28.91
N LEU A 80 6.65 -7.95 -27.85
CA LEU A 80 6.58 -7.26 -26.56
C LEU A 80 7.98 -7.00 -25.99
N CYS A 81 8.88 -7.99 -26.00
CA CYS A 81 10.25 -7.81 -25.51
C CYS A 81 11.02 -6.72 -26.27
N ILE A 82 10.84 -6.63 -27.59
CA ILE A 82 11.46 -5.56 -28.41
C ILE A 82 10.98 -4.19 -27.94
N GLU A 83 9.67 -4.02 -27.77
CA GLU A 83 9.09 -2.74 -27.30
C GLU A 83 9.58 -2.37 -25.89
N LEU A 84 9.68 -3.35 -25.00
CA LEU A 84 10.11 -3.11 -23.62
C LEU A 84 11.63 -2.87 -23.50
N ARG A 85 12.44 -3.37 -24.43
CA ARG A 85 13.88 -3.02 -24.52
C ARG A 85 14.08 -1.54 -24.82
N GLU A 86 13.19 -0.91 -25.58
CA GLU A 86 13.25 0.54 -25.80
C GLU A 86 12.97 1.31 -24.50
N ILE A 87 12.01 0.85 -23.68
CA ILE A 87 11.76 1.43 -22.35
C ILE A 87 12.98 1.28 -21.43
N LEU A 88 13.62 0.12 -21.45
CA LEU A 88 14.84 -0.13 -20.68
C LEU A 88 15.95 0.85 -21.04
N LYS A 89 16.14 1.13 -22.34
CA LYS A 89 17.14 2.11 -22.83
C LYS A 89 16.86 3.54 -22.36
N GLU A 90 15.60 3.91 -22.09
CA GLU A 90 15.28 5.22 -21.52
C GLU A 90 15.79 5.42 -20.09
N GLY A 91 16.06 4.33 -19.35
CA GLY A 91 16.62 4.38 -17.99
C GLY A 91 15.70 4.96 -16.92
N LYS A 92 14.40 5.16 -17.21
CA LYS A 92 13.42 5.70 -16.25
C LYS A 92 12.89 4.60 -15.35
N GLU A 93 13.19 4.67 -14.05
CA GLU A 93 12.87 3.62 -13.07
C GLU A 93 11.37 3.27 -13.04
N ASP A 94 10.48 4.26 -12.98
CA ASP A 94 9.03 4.01 -12.93
C ASP A 94 8.51 3.34 -14.20
N LYS A 95 9.03 3.73 -15.36
CA LYS A 95 8.68 3.06 -16.63
C LYS A 95 9.23 1.64 -16.67
N CYS A 96 10.42 1.40 -16.13
CA CYS A 96 11.00 0.06 -16.03
C CYS A 96 10.18 -0.85 -15.11
N LYS A 97 9.66 -0.32 -13.98
CA LYS A 97 8.74 -1.04 -13.10
C LYS A 97 7.45 -1.41 -13.82
N GLN A 98 6.82 -0.47 -14.54
CA GLN A 98 5.62 -0.76 -15.35
C GLN A 98 5.88 -1.78 -16.45
N ALA A 99 6.97 -1.62 -17.21
CA ALA A 99 7.39 -2.56 -18.25
C ALA A 99 7.64 -3.97 -17.69
N THR A 100 8.22 -4.07 -16.49
CA THR A 100 8.38 -5.35 -15.78
C THR A 100 7.04 -6.02 -15.54
N GLN A 101 6.03 -5.26 -15.10
CA GLN A 101 4.67 -5.79 -14.88
C GLN A 101 4.01 -6.22 -16.19
N PHE A 102 4.22 -5.50 -17.29
CA PHE A 102 3.68 -5.90 -18.60
C PHE A 102 4.26 -7.24 -19.07
N LEU A 103 5.58 -7.41 -18.96
CA LEU A 103 6.23 -8.67 -19.36
C LEU A 103 5.87 -9.82 -18.43
N LEU A 104 5.88 -9.58 -17.12
CA LEU A 104 5.50 -10.58 -16.13
C LEU A 104 4.04 -11.02 -16.33
N GLY A 105 3.14 -10.06 -16.57
CA GLY A 105 1.75 -10.35 -16.87
C GLY A 105 1.56 -11.13 -18.17
N ALA A 106 2.34 -10.85 -19.22
CA ALA A 106 2.31 -11.62 -20.46
C ALA A 106 2.75 -13.08 -20.24
N LEU A 107 3.82 -13.31 -19.48
CA LEU A 107 4.31 -14.65 -19.13
C LEU A 107 3.30 -15.40 -18.26
N LEU A 108 2.75 -14.75 -17.23
CA LEU A 108 1.71 -15.33 -16.36
C LEU A 108 0.44 -15.66 -17.15
N HIS A 109 0.01 -14.78 -18.04
CA HIS A 109 -1.13 -15.04 -18.91
C HIS A 109 -0.87 -16.29 -19.75
N ARG A 110 0.30 -16.41 -20.39
CA ARG A 110 0.64 -17.61 -21.17
C ARG A 110 0.72 -18.87 -20.30
N TYR A 111 1.29 -18.79 -19.10
CA TYR A 111 1.35 -19.88 -18.13
C TYR A 111 -0.04 -20.42 -17.79
N PHE A 112 -0.93 -19.56 -17.29
CA PHE A 112 -2.29 -19.95 -16.90
C PHE A 112 -3.17 -20.33 -18.09
N ARG A 113 -2.95 -19.70 -19.26
CA ARG A 113 -3.66 -20.04 -20.50
C ARG A 113 -3.34 -21.46 -20.93
N ILE A 114 -2.07 -21.90 -20.87
CA ILE A 114 -1.71 -23.29 -21.20
C ILE A 114 -2.39 -24.25 -20.22
N LEU A 115 -2.34 -23.98 -18.91
CA LEU A 115 -3.02 -24.83 -17.91
C LEU A 115 -4.51 -25.00 -18.25
N LYS A 116 -5.23 -23.91 -18.52
CA LYS A 116 -6.66 -23.95 -18.88
C LYS A 116 -6.93 -24.70 -20.18
N GLU A 117 -6.06 -24.58 -21.20
CA GLU A 117 -6.21 -25.32 -22.46
C GLU A 117 -6.12 -26.84 -22.23
N TYR A 118 -5.12 -27.29 -21.47
CA TYR A 118 -4.91 -28.71 -21.17
C TYR A 118 -5.98 -29.28 -20.24
N ASP A 119 -6.47 -28.49 -19.27
CA ASP A 119 -7.58 -28.88 -18.40
C ASP A 119 -8.88 -29.09 -19.19
N ARG A 120 -9.17 -28.24 -20.21
CA ARG A 120 -10.32 -28.42 -21.11
C ARG A 120 -10.15 -29.62 -22.04
N SER A 121 -8.93 -29.86 -22.50
CA SER A 121 -8.61 -30.99 -23.36
C SER A 121 -8.79 -32.33 -22.63
N ASN A 122 -8.62 -32.41 -21.31
CA ASN A 122 -8.82 -33.63 -20.50
C ASN A 122 -10.30 -34.05 -20.28
N SER A 123 -11.19 -33.73 -21.22
CA SER A 123 -12.57 -34.23 -21.26
C SER A 123 -12.64 -35.72 -21.69
N TYR A 124 -13.75 -36.40 -21.43
CA TYR A 124 -13.95 -37.87 -21.60
C TYR A 124 -13.48 -38.45 -22.96
N LEU A 125 -13.48 -37.65 -24.04
CA LEU A 125 -13.04 -38.05 -25.38
C LEU A 125 -11.51 -38.07 -25.59
N SER A 126 -10.74 -37.35 -24.78
CA SER A 126 -9.27 -37.20 -24.94
C SER A 126 -8.44 -38.34 -24.36
N TYR A 127 -9.04 -39.14 -23.47
CA TYR A 127 -8.38 -40.24 -22.77
C TYR A 127 -7.93 -41.37 -23.72
N LEU A 128 -8.50 -41.42 -24.93
CA LEU A 128 -8.26 -42.47 -25.93
C LEU A 128 -6.99 -42.27 -26.78
N PHE A 129 -6.38 -41.07 -26.81
CA PHE A 129 -5.32 -40.77 -27.81
C PHE A 129 -3.97 -40.28 -27.27
N LYS A 130 -3.85 -39.90 -26.00
CA LYS A 130 -2.63 -39.69 -25.17
C LYS A 130 -3.06 -38.84 -23.97
N PRO A 131 -2.55 -39.06 -22.75
CA PRO A 131 -2.80 -38.12 -21.65
C PRO A 131 -2.23 -36.75 -22.04
N TYR A 132 -3.12 -35.77 -22.22
CA TYR A 132 -2.76 -34.38 -22.51
C TYR A 132 -2.20 -33.78 -21.22
N ASP A 133 -0.88 -33.76 -21.14
CA ASP A 133 -0.13 -33.27 -19.99
C ASP A 133 0.69 -32.05 -20.40
N GLU A 134 0.42 -30.92 -19.75
CA GLU A 134 1.11 -29.66 -19.99
C GLU A 134 2.63 -29.75 -19.75
N ARG A 135 3.09 -30.74 -18.96
CA ARG A 135 4.52 -31.00 -18.71
C ARG A 135 5.27 -31.38 -19.98
N ASN A 136 4.56 -31.87 -21.00
CA ASN A 136 5.13 -32.17 -22.30
C ASN A 136 5.18 -30.95 -23.25
N CYS A 137 4.54 -29.83 -22.88
CA CYS A 137 4.56 -28.60 -23.66
C CYS A 137 5.88 -27.85 -23.42
N GLN A 138 6.75 -27.79 -24.43
CA GLN A 138 8.04 -27.11 -24.32
C GLN A 138 7.90 -25.61 -24.03
N LEU A 139 6.88 -24.95 -24.61
CA LEU A 139 6.57 -23.55 -24.29
C LEU A 139 6.19 -23.39 -22.81
N PHE A 140 5.42 -24.31 -22.23
CA PHE A 140 5.03 -24.27 -20.82
C PHE A 140 6.25 -24.36 -19.90
N VAL A 141 7.14 -25.33 -20.16
CA VAL A 141 8.39 -25.51 -19.41
C VAL A 141 9.27 -24.26 -19.51
N ALA A 142 9.40 -23.68 -20.71
CA ALA A 142 10.19 -22.47 -20.91
C ALA A 142 9.60 -21.27 -20.17
N VAL A 143 8.28 -21.07 -20.21
CA VAL A 143 7.59 -20.01 -19.46
C VAL A 143 7.77 -20.18 -17.96
N ARG A 144 7.65 -21.41 -17.44
CA ARG A 144 7.90 -21.70 -16.02
C ARG A 144 9.31 -21.32 -15.59
N LYS A 145 10.30 -21.70 -16.39
CA LYS A 145 11.70 -21.36 -16.15
C LYS A 145 11.91 -19.84 -16.18
N ALA A 146 11.25 -19.13 -17.10
CA ALA A 146 11.31 -17.68 -17.15
C ALA A 146 10.66 -17.00 -15.93
N LEU A 147 9.62 -17.62 -15.37
CA LEU A 147 9.01 -17.24 -14.09
C LEU A 147 9.87 -17.68 -12.88
N GLY A 148 11.04 -18.27 -13.08
CA GLY A 148 11.92 -18.74 -12.02
C GLY A 148 11.31 -19.85 -11.15
N LEU A 149 10.34 -20.60 -11.68
CA LEU A 149 9.74 -21.75 -11.00
C LEU A 149 10.71 -22.95 -11.01
N PRO A 150 10.59 -23.90 -10.05
CA PRO A 150 11.42 -25.11 -10.05
C PRO A 150 11.23 -25.93 -11.35
N ASP A 151 12.35 -26.49 -11.83
CA ASP A 151 12.37 -27.38 -13.00
C ASP A 151 11.64 -28.71 -12.71
N GLU A 152 11.69 -29.17 -11.46
CA GLU A 152 10.99 -30.36 -11.00
C GLU A 152 9.47 -30.12 -10.96
N MET A 153 8.70 -31.00 -11.62
CA MET A 153 7.24 -30.93 -11.70
C MET A 153 6.60 -32.17 -11.05
N PRO A 154 6.63 -32.28 -9.70
CA PRO A 154 5.93 -33.35 -8.98
C PRO A 154 4.42 -33.27 -9.19
N LYS A 155 3.67 -34.28 -8.76
CA LYS A 155 2.21 -34.37 -9.01
C LYS A 155 1.43 -33.10 -8.60
N ASP A 156 1.83 -32.46 -7.51
CA ASP A 156 1.18 -31.26 -6.95
C ASP A 156 1.93 -29.96 -7.28
N TYR A 157 2.79 -29.95 -8.31
CA TYR A 157 3.61 -28.79 -8.66
C TYR A 157 2.80 -27.50 -8.80
N ARG A 158 1.55 -27.60 -9.31
CA ARG A 158 0.69 -26.43 -9.56
C ARG A 158 0.45 -25.67 -8.26
N LYS A 159 0.32 -26.36 -7.12
CA LYS A 159 0.19 -25.73 -5.80
C LYS A 159 1.46 -25.00 -5.41
N SER A 160 2.62 -25.65 -5.55
CA SER A 160 3.94 -25.07 -5.28
C SER A 160 4.20 -23.81 -6.12
N ASP A 161 3.86 -23.85 -7.40
CA ASP A 161 4.02 -22.72 -8.31
C ASP A 161 3.15 -21.54 -7.88
N LEU A 162 1.92 -21.80 -7.43
CA LEU A 162 1.00 -20.77 -6.95
C LEU A 162 1.42 -20.16 -5.61
N GLU A 163 2.03 -20.94 -4.73
CA GLU A 163 2.66 -20.45 -3.50
C GLU A 163 3.82 -19.51 -3.84
N LYS A 164 4.67 -19.89 -4.81
CA LYS A 164 5.83 -19.10 -5.23
C LYS A 164 5.47 -17.83 -5.99
N LEU A 165 4.48 -17.89 -6.88
CA LEU A 165 4.08 -16.74 -7.71
C LEU A 165 3.26 -15.71 -6.96
N ASP A 166 2.73 -16.06 -5.78
CA ASP A 166 1.85 -15.29 -4.90
C ASP A 166 0.65 -14.60 -5.59
N VAL A 167 -0.49 -14.55 -4.90
CA VAL A 167 -1.71 -14.06 -5.55
C VAL A 167 -1.68 -12.56 -5.87
N SER A 168 -0.97 -11.76 -5.08
CA SER A 168 -0.88 -10.31 -5.28
C SER A 168 -0.07 -10.01 -6.53
N THR A 169 1.11 -10.62 -6.67
CA THR A 169 1.94 -10.48 -7.87
C THR A 169 1.21 -10.94 -9.12
N VAL A 170 0.52 -12.08 -9.07
CA VAL A 170 -0.26 -12.58 -10.21
C VAL A 170 -1.33 -11.58 -10.64
N VAL A 171 -2.16 -11.09 -9.71
CA VAL A 171 -3.24 -10.15 -10.03
C VAL A 171 -2.69 -8.82 -10.53
N THR A 172 -1.68 -8.25 -9.86
CA THR A 172 -1.08 -6.97 -10.24
C THR A 172 -0.48 -7.03 -11.65
N ALA A 173 0.31 -8.05 -11.95
CA ALA A 173 0.97 -8.19 -13.24
C ALA A 173 -0.03 -8.46 -14.38
N LEU A 174 -1.01 -9.37 -14.16
CA LEU A 174 -2.04 -9.65 -15.16
C LEU A 174 -2.94 -8.44 -15.43
N THR A 175 -3.29 -7.68 -14.40
CA THR A 175 -4.08 -6.45 -14.53
C THR A 175 -3.29 -5.39 -15.30
N ALA A 176 -2.02 -5.17 -14.96
CA ALA A 176 -1.16 -4.24 -15.69
C ALA A 176 -1.01 -4.63 -17.17
N PHE A 177 -0.82 -5.92 -17.45
CA PHE A 177 -0.78 -6.43 -18.82
C PHE A 177 -2.12 -6.21 -19.54
N ARG A 178 -3.25 -6.50 -18.91
CA ARG A 178 -4.58 -6.26 -19.46
C ARG A 178 -4.79 -4.79 -19.82
N GLU A 179 -4.52 -3.87 -18.91
CA GLU A 179 -4.68 -2.43 -19.16
C GLU A 179 -3.77 -1.96 -20.30
N ASN A 180 -2.53 -2.44 -20.35
CA ASN A 180 -1.61 -2.15 -21.45
C ASN A 180 -2.11 -2.69 -22.80
N MET A 181 -2.72 -3.87 -22.82
CA MET A 181 -3.28 -4.48 -24.03
C MET A 181 -4.56 -3.78 -24.49
N LYS A 182 -5.39 -3.27 -23.57
CA LYS A 182 -6.60 -2.49 -23.86
C LYS A 182 -6.30 -1.07 -24.31
N LEU A 183 -5.20 -0.47 -23.85
CA LEU A 183 -4.81 0.90 -24.19
C LEU A 183 -4.70 1.06 -25.71
N ASN A 184 -5.61 1.83 -26.30
CA ASN A 184 -5.71 2.04 -27.76
C ASN A 184 -5.76 0.73 -28.56
N ASP A 185 -6.44 -0.29 -28.04
CA ASP A 185 -6.56 -1.62 -28.65
C ASP A 185 -5.21 -2.24 -29.06
N ARG A 186 -4.17 -1.99 -28.25
CA ARG A 186 -2.80 -2.44 -28.52
C ARG A 186 -2.72 -3.94 -28.81
N PHE A 187 -3.58 -4.76 -28.23
CA PHE A 187 -3.65 -6.21 -28.50
C PHE A 187 -3.81 -6.53 -29.99
N LEU A 188 -4.48 -5.68 -30.79
CA LEU A 188 -4.62 -5.85 -32.24
C LEU A 188 -3.29 -5.77 -33.00
N LYS A 189 -2.26 -5.17 -32.40
CA LYS A 189 -0.91 -5.09 -32.99
C LYS A 189 -0.12 -6.39 -32.90
N TYR A 190 -0.60 -7.36 -32.12
CA TYR A 190 0.01 -8.68 -31.98
C TYR A 190 -0.86 -9.70 -32.72
N PRO A 191 -0.42 -10.26 -33.86
CA PRO A 191 -1.24 -11.18 -34.65
C PRO A 191 -1.79 -12.37 -33.86
N HIS A 192 -1.04 -12.87 -32.87
CA HIS A 192 -1.49 -13.94 -32.00
C HIS A 192 -2.73 -13.56 -31.17
N TYR A 193 -2.76 -12.33 -30.62
CA TYR A 193 -3.89 -11.86 -29.81
C TYR A 193 -5.03 -11.36 -30.68
N ALA A 194 -4.73 -10.69 -31.80
CA ALA A 194 -5.73 -10.19 -32.74
C ALA A 194 -6.59 -11.31 -33.34
N ASN A 195 -5.99 -12.49 -33.59
CA ASN A 195 -6.67 -13.65 -34.16
C ASN A 195 -7.28 -14.59 -33.11
N ASP A 196 -7.04 -14.38 -31.80
CA ASP A 196 -7.67 -15.15 -30.73
C ASP A 196 -8.90 -14.40 -30.21
N ALA A 197 -10.08 -14.78 -30.73
CA ALA A 197 -11.37 -14.22 -30.29
C ALA A 197 -11.63 -14.35 -28.79
N ASN A 198 -10.91 -15.24 -28.10
CA ASN A 198 -11.06 -15.44 -26.67
C ASN A 198 -9.94 -14.82 -25.84
N PHE A 199 -8.97 -14.13 -26.43
CA PHE A 199 -7.84 -13.55 -25.70
C PHE A 199 -8.30 -12.71 -24.50
N GLN A 200 -9.18 -11.73 -24.74
CA GLN A 200 -9.70 -10.86 -23.69
C GLN A 200 -10.56 -11.63 -22.66
N PRO A 201 -11.58 -12.44 -23.05
CA PRO A 201 -12.33 -13.25 -22.10
C PRO A 201 -11.45 -14.15 -21.20
N TYR A 202 -10.46 -14.83 -21.76
CA TYR A 202 -9.59 -15.70 -20.96
C TYR A 202 -8.71 -14.92 -19.99
N LEU A 203 -8.16 -13.78 -20.42
CA LEU A 203 -7.36 -12.93 -19.56
C LEU A 203 -8.20 -12.43 -18.36
N GLU A 204 -9.43 -12.00 -18.60
CA GLU A 204 -10.36 -11.59 -17.55
C GLU A 204 -10.74 -12.75 -16.62
N ASP A 205 -11.04 -13.92 -17.17
CA ASP A 205 -11.37 -15.12 -16.37
C ASP A 205 -10.19 -15.53 -15.48
N ILE A 206 -8.95 -15.52 -16.00
CA ILE A 206 -7.76 -15.82 -15.19
C ILE A 206 -7.62 -14.81 -14.05
N ILE A 207 -7.77 -13.51 -14.33
CA ILE A 207 -7.70 -12.47 -13.29
C ILE A 207 -8.78 -12.71 -12.23
N LYS A 208 -10.02 -12.99 -12.64
CA LYS A 208 -11.16 -13.24 -11.74
C LYS A 208 -10.92 -14.43 -10.82
N ASP A 209 -10.41 -15.53 -11.35
CA ASP A 209 -10.10 -16.74 -10.56
C ASP A 209 -9.06 -16.43 -9.46
N HIS A 210 -8.03 -15.63 -9.79
CA HIS A 210 -7.00 -15.24 -8.83
C HIS A 210 -7.48 -14.18 -7.83
N LEU A 211 -8.34 -13.24 -8.24
CA LEU A 211 -8.99 -12.31 -7.32
C LEU A 211 -9.81 -13.06 -6.27
N ALA A 212 -10.61 -14.05 -6.68
CA ALA A 212 -11.40 -14.88 -5.77
C ALA A 212 -10.52 -15.70 -4.82
N ARG A 213 -9.45 -16.32 -5.33
CA ARG A 213 -8.49 -17.09 -4.50
C ARG A 213 -7.77 -16.23 -3.47
N GLY A 214 -7.44 -14.99 -3.83
CA GLY A 214 -6.54 -14.13 -3.08
C GLY A 214 -7.20 -13.06 -2.24
N GLN A 215 -8.54 -13.05 -2.14
CA GLN A 215 -9.30 -11.93 -1.59
C GLN A 215 -8.76 -11.46 -0.24
N GLY A 216 -8.47 -12.38 0.68
CA GLY A 216 -7.95 -12.04 2.02
C GLY A 216 -6.59 -11.34 2.01
N VAL A 217 -5.65 -11.77 1.16
CA VAL A 217 -4.32 -11.16 1.02
C VAL A 217 -4.41 -9.82 0.28
N LEU A 218 -5.19 -9.77 -0.80
CA LEU A 218 -5.39 -8.55 -1.58
C LEU A 218 -6.05 -7.44 -0.73
N LEU A 219 -6.94 -7.82 0.19
CA LEU A 219 -7.55 -6.90 1.13
C LEU A 219 -6.52 -6.28 2.09
N GLN A 220 -5.46 -7.01 2.49
CA GLN A 220 -4.36 -6.45 3.29
C GLN A 220 -3.66 -5.30 2.56
N PHE A 221 -3.38 -5.48 1.27
CA PHE A 221 -2.73 -4.44 0.46
C PHE A 221 -3.66 -3.24 0.19
N LYS A 222 -4.97 -3.44 0.15
CA LYS A 222 -5.94 -2.33 0.15
C LYS A 222 -5.88 -1.54 1.46
N ALA A 223 -5.82 -2.21 2.61
CA ALA A 223 -5.65 -1.56 3.91
C ALA A 223 -4.35 -0.73 3.97
N ILE A 224 -3.24 -1.29 3.48
CA ILE A 224 -1.96 -0.59 3.39
C ILE A 224 -2.07 0.66 2.50
N ARG A 225 -2.66 0.55 1.30
CA ARG A 225 -2.83 1.70 0.40
C ARG A 225 -3.69 2.79 1.04
N PHE A 226 -4.75 2.42 1.75
CA PHE A 226 -5.55 3.38 2.53
C PHE A 226 -4.69 4.17 3.52
N ILE A 227 -3.97 3.50 4.43
CA ILE A 227 -3.18 4.21 5.47
C ILE A 227 -2.01 5.00 4.86
N GLN A 228 -1.42 4.51 3.77
CA GLN A 228 -0.41 5.24 3.01
C GLN A 228 -0.97 6.49 2.32
N SER A 229 -2.19 6.42 1.79
CA SER A 229 -2.86 7.60 1.22
C SER A 229 -3.18 8.63 2.31
N LEU A 230 -3.62 8.18 3.49
CA LEU A 230 -3.89 9.05 4.64
C LEU A 230 -2.64 9.79 5.09
N VAL A 231 -1.54 9.08 5.34
CA VAL A 231 -0.31 9.72 5.84
C VAL A 231 0.29 10.71 4.84
N ARG A 232 0.13 10.47 3.53
CA ARG A 232 0.56 11.42 2.49
C ARG A 232 -0.25 12.71 2.52
N GLN A 233 -1.58 12.61 2.65
CA GLN A 233 -2.43 13.81 2.72
C GLN A 233 -2.22 14.58 4.02
N VAL A 234 -2.11 13.88 5.15
CA VAL A 234 -1.83 14.51 6.44
C VAL A 234 -0.45 15.19 6.43
N ASP A 235 0.57 14.58 5.83
CA ASP A 235 1.92 15.19 5.68
C ASP A 235 1.89 16.44 4.80
N ALA A 236 1.12 16.44 3.71
CA ALA A 236 0.95 17.61 2.85
C ALA A 236 0.25 18.76 3.59
N ASP A 237 -0.88 18.47 4.25
CA ASP A 237 -1.65 19.43 5.03
C ASP A 237 -0.85 20.00 6.21
N GLN A 238 -0.09 19.14 6.91
CA GLN A 238 0.74 19.54 8.04
C GLN A 238 1.81 20.53 7.60
N LYS A 239 2.50 20.27 6.47
CA LYS A 239 3.51 21.17 5.92
C LYS A 239 2.94 22.50 5.48
N GLU A 240 1.81 22.49 4.77
CA GLU A 240 1.14 23.73 4.33
C GLU A 240 0.71 24.58 5.54
N THR A 241 0.18 23.93 6.58
CA THR A 241 -0.23 24.59 7.82
C THR A 241 0.98 25.17 8.56
N ASP A 242 2.08 24.41 8.68
CA ASP A 242 3.28 24.85 9.37
C ASP A 242 3.98 26.02 8.65
N GLU A 243 4.07 25.97 7.31
CA GLU A 243 4.61 27.07 6.51
C GLU A 243 3.78 28.35 6.68
N THR A 244 2.44 28.22 6.70
CA THR A 244 1.53 29.35 6.88
C THR A 244 1.62 29.91 8.30
N LEU A 245 1.64 29.03 9.31
CA LEU A 245 1.77 29.37 10.72
C LEU A 245 3.07 30.12 10.99
N VAL A 246 4.21 29.63 10.50
CA VAL A 246 5.51 30.32 10.69
C VAL A 246 5.52 31.70 10.03
N LYS A 247 4.92 31.85 8.84
CA LYS A 247 4.79 33.16 8.17
C LYS A 247 3.88 34.10 8.96
N TRP A 248 2.72 33.61 9.38
CA TRP A 248 1.74 34.37 10.15
C TRP A 248 2.28 34.81 11.51
N CYS A 249 2.94 33.93 12.26
CA CYS A 249 3.51 34.30 13.56
C CYS A 249 4.65 35.33 13.44
N LYS A 250 5.43 35.31 12.36
CA LYS A 250 6.39 36.40 12.08
C LYS A 250 5.69 37.74 11.88
N GLN A 251 4.54 37.74 11.21
CA GLN A 251 3.72 38.94 11.02
C GLN A 251 3.11 39.40 12.37
N LEU A 252 2.60 38.46 13.17
CA LEU A 252 2.10 38.74 14.53
C LEU A 252 3.18 39.40 15.40
N ALA A 253 4.42 38.90 15.37
CA ALA A 253 5.54 39.47 16.12
C ALA A 253 5.94 40.87 15.65
N LYS A 254 5.75 41.17 14.35
CA LYS A 254 6.02 42.48 13.78
C LYS A 254 4.96 43.50 14.22
N ASP A 255 3.69 43.11 14.20
CA ASP A 255 2.56 44.00 14.46
C ASP A 255 2.28 44.15 15.97
N HIS A 256 2.63 43.14 16.77
CA HIS A 256 2.46 43.12 18.22
C HIS A 256 3.79 42.81 18.92
N ARG A 257 4.58 43.85 19.22
CA ARG A 257 5.91 43.69 19.84
C ARG A 257 5.89 43.05 21.22
N ASP A 258 4.87 43.33 22.03
CA ASP A 258 4.71 42.76 23.36
C ASP A 258 3.67 41.64 23.35
N PHE A 259 4.15 40.38 23.30
CA PHE A 259 3.28 39.21 23.26
C PHE A 259 2.40 39.08 24.52
N LYS A 260 2.90 39.54 25.68
CA LYS A 260 2.20 39.34 26.96
C LYS A 260 0.90 40.13 27.08
N GLN A 261 0.67 41.09 26.19
CA GLN A 261 -0.56 41.88 26.15
C GLN A 261 -1.64 41.22 25.27
N LEU A 262 -1.29 40.19 24.50
CA LEU A 262 -2.22 39.52 23.60
C LEU A 262 -3.10 38.53 24.37
N LYS A 263 -4.41 38.61 24.12
CA LYS A 263 -5.36 37.56 24.50
C LYS A 263 -5.66 36.67 23.30
N ILE A 264 -6.21 35.48 23.54
CA ILE A 264 -6.64 34.55 22.47
C ILE A 264 -7.51 35.26 21.42
N ALA A 265 -8.46 36.09 21.86
CA ALA A 265 -9.33 36.85 20.96
C ALA A 265 -8.57 37.81 20.04
N ASP A 266 -7.50 38.46 20.53
CA ASP A 266 -6.66 39.36 19.72
C ASP A 266 -5.88 38.56 18.68
N ILE A 267 -5.33 37.41 19.09
CA ILE A 267 -4.58 36.49 18.23
C ILE A 267 -5.48 35.92 17.13
N GLU A 268 -6.69 35.48 17.47
CA GLU A 268 -7.65 34.95 16.51
C GLU A 268 -8.11 36.02 15.52
N GLN A 269 -8.38 37.25 15.98
CA GLN A 269 -8.73 38.35 15.09
C GLN A 269 -7.58 38.70 14.13
N HIS A 270 -6.33 38.64 14.63
CA HIS A 270 -5.14 38.83 13.81
C HIS A 270 -5.00 37.69 12.78
N LEU A 271 -5.29 36.44 13.15
CA LEU A 271 -5.32 35.29 12.25
C LEU A 271 -6.35 35.47 11.13
N ILE A 272 -7.58 35.86 11.47
CA ILE A 272 -8.66 36.10 10.51
C ILE A 272 -8.29 37.16 9.48
N SER A 273 -7.56 38.19 9.91
CA SER A 273 -7.19 39.34 9.09
C SER A 273 -5.96 39.09 8.19
N ASN A 274 -5.11 38.12 8.53
CA ASN A 274 -3.81 37.91 7.87
C ASN A 274 -3.65 36.54 7.17
N VAL A 275 -4.58 35.60 7.36
CA VAL A 275 -4.57 34.30 6.68
C VAL A 275 -5.81 34.19 5.79
N GLU A 276 -5.57 34.24 4.47
CA GLU A 276 -6.62 34.22 3.45
C GLU A 276 -7.32 32.87 3.33
N SER A 277 -6.55 31.78 3.43
CA SER A 277 -7.08 30.42 3.29
C SER A 277 -7.96 30.05 4.48
N LYS A 278 -9.28 30.01 4.28
CA LYS A 278 -10.25 29.63 5.31
C LYS A 278 -9.97 28.27 5.94
N PRO A 279 -9.68 27.18 5.18
CA PRO A 279 -9.38 25.87 5.78
C PRO A 279 -8.14 25.87 6.66
N ILE A 280 -7.05 26.53 6.23
CA ILE A 280 -5.81 26.62 7.02
C ILE A 280 -6.04 27.48 8.25
N ARG A 281 -6.78 28.58 8.11
CA ARG A 281 -7.15 29.45 9.22
C ARG A 281 -7.93 28.69 10.29
N GLU A 282 -8.93 27.89 9.91
CA GLU A 282 -9.70 27.08 10.86
C GLU A 282 -8.79 26.06 11.57
N LYS A 283 -7.88 25.39 10.84
CA LYS A 283 -6.87 24.51 11.45
C LYS A 283 -5.99 25.24 12.46
N ILE A 284 -5.44 26.41 12.10
CA ILE A 284 -4.59 27.19 13.02
C ILE A 284 -5.38 27.71 14.21
N ALA A 285 -6.65 28.11 14.01
CA ALA A 285 -7.52 28.55 15.10
C ALA A 285 -7.76 27.42 16.10
N ASP A 286 -8.06 26.21 15.64
CA ASP A 286 -8.24 25.04 16.51
C ASP A 286 -7.00 24.75 17.37
N LEU A 287 -5.79 25.00 16.85
CA LEU A 287 -4.55 24.85 17.62
C LEU A 287 -4.46 25.83 18.79
N LEU A 288 -5.02 27.04 18.67
CA LEU A 288 -5.04 28.05 19.74
C LEU A 288 -5.80 27.57 20.97
N TYR A 289 -6.81 26.73 20.75
CA TYR A 289 -7.68 26.18 21.79
C TYR A 289 -7.20 24.82 22.32
N THR A 290 -5.97 24.41 21.98
CA THR A 290 -5.36 23.24 22.60
C THR A 290 -4.90 23.60 24.03
N PRO A 291 -4.99 22.68 25.01
CA PRO A 291 -4.52 22.93 26.38
C PRO A 291 -3.05 23.37 26.44
N MET A 292 -2.24 22.89 25.49
CA MET A 292 -0.83 23.30 25.37
C MET A 292 -0.67 24.80 25.15
N ILE A 293 -1.59 25.45 24.44
CA ILE A 293 -1.58 26.88 24.16
C ILE A 293 -2.40 27.64 25.19
N GLU A 294 -3.68 27.28 25.35
CA GLU A 294 -4.64 27.99 26.18
C GLU A 294 -4.19 28.10 27.64
N ASP A 295 -3.73 26.99 28.24
CA ASP A 295 -3.33 26.96 29.65
C ASP A 295 -2.02 27.72 29.93
N ASN A 296 -1.23 28.00 28.89
CA ASN A 296 0.13 28.52 29.03
C ASN A 296 0.34 29.91 28.42
N LEU A 297 -0.65 30.45 27.69
CA LEU A 297 -0.51 31.65 26.87
C LEU A 297 0.08 32.86 27.64
N GLU A 298 -0.37 33.10 28.86
CA GLU A 298 0.08 34.22 29.71
C GLU A 298 1.59 34.20 30.03
N THR A 299 2.21 33.02 29.92
CA THR A 299 3.62 32.80 30.24
C THR A 299 4.52 32.73 29.01
N MET A 300 3.94 32.72 27.80
CA MET A 300 4.70 32.58 26.56
C MET A 300 5.28 33.89 26.07
N ASP A 301 6.32 33.78 25.24
CA ASP A 301 6.73 34.81 24.30
C ASP A 301 6.45 34.35 22.86
N HIS A 302 6.73 35.20 21.88
CA HIS A 302 6.55 34.88 20.45
C HIS A 302 7.26 33.58 20.04
N SER A 303 8.46 33.30 20.56
CA SER A 303 9.23 32.11 20.18
C SER A 303 8.63 30.84 20.76
N VAL A 304 8.24 30.87 22.04
CA VAL A 304 7.59 29.75 22.72
C VAL A 304 6.23 29.46 22.09
N PHE A 305 5.44 30.50 21.80
CA PHE A 305 4.15 30.36 21.14
C PHE A 305 4.26 29.67 19.78
N VAL A 306 5.18 30.12 18.91
CA VAL A 306 5.43 29.46 17.61
C VAL A 306 5.82 28.00 17.80
N SER A 307 6.76 27.74 18.72
CA SER A 307 7.22 26.37 18.96
C SER A 307 6.09 25.46 19.44
N TYR A 308 5.18 25.96 20.28
CA TYR A 308 4.07 25.17 20.80
C TYR A 308 2.99 24.97 19.74
N MET A 309 2.68 25.98 18.93
CA MET A 309 1.73 25.88 17.83
C MET A 309 2.21 24.87 16.77
N THR A 310 3.49 24.93 16.38
CA THR A 310 4.09 23.94 15.46
C THR A 310 4.06 22.53 16.06
N LYS A 311 4.35 22.38 17.36
CA LYS A 311 4.26 21.08 18.02
C LYS A 311 2.82 20.56 18.07
N ALA A 312 1.84 21.39 18.40
CA ALA A 312 0.42 21.01 18.42
C ALA A 312 -0.09 20.59 17.03
N ASN A 313 0.38 21.26 15.97
CA ASN A 313 0.11 20.86 14.58
C ASN A 313 0.69 19.47 14.28
N LEU A 314 1.94 19.23 14.68
CA LEU A 314 2.62 17.94 14.50
C LEU A 314 1.95 16.80 15.30
N ASP A 315 1.55 17.08 16.54
CA ASP A 315 0.86 16.12 17.39
C ASP A 315 -0.52 15.77 16.81
N THR A 316 -1.29 16.78 16.35
CA THR A 316 -2.57 16.58 15.64
C THR A 316 -2.40 15.68 14.41
N ALA A 317 -1.37 15.94 13.59
CA ALA A 317 -1.05 15.11 12.43
C ALA A 317 -0.73 13.66 12.83
N THR A 318 0.04 13.49 13.90
CA THR A 318 0.40 12.17 14.42
C THR A 318 -0.83 11.39 14.89
N TYR A 319 -1.66 11.98 15.73
CA TYR A 319 -2.86 11.32 16.26
C TYR A 319 -3.92 11.06 15.20
N THR A 320 -4.01 11.91 14.16
CA THR A 320 -4.86 11.65 12.98
C THR A 320 -4.46 10.34 12.28
N VAL A 321 -3.16 10.12 12.08
CA VAL A 321 -2.65 8.87 11.48
C VAL A 321 -2.88 7.69 12.41
N VAL A 322 -2.65 7.84 13.72
CA VAL A 322 -2.98 6.82 14.73
C VAL A 322 -4.47 6.44 14.69
N GLY A 323 -5.37 7.39 14.42
CA GLY A 323 -6.78 7.12 14.14
C GLY A 323 -6.97 6.16 12.98
N GLY A 324 -6.34 6.43 11.83
CA GLY A 324 -6.36 5.53 10.68
C GLY A 324 -5.85 4.11 10.99
N TYR A 325 -4.76 4.00 11.77
CA TYR A 325 -4.26 2.71 12.27
C TYR A 325 -5.28 2.00 13.16
N SER A 326 -5.91 2.74 14.08
CA SER A 326 -6.92 2.20 15.01
C SER A 326 -8.11 1.61 14.25
N LEU A 327 -8.57 2.28 13.19
CA LEU A 327 -9.63 1.75 12.32
C LEU A 327 -9.23 0.41 11.70
N LEU A 328 -8.02 0.31 11.16
CA LEU A 328 -7.55 -0.94 10.55
C LEU A 328 -7.45 -2.07 11.58
N LEU A 329 -6.86 -1.79 12.75
CA LEU A 329 -6.72 -2.75 13.84
C LEU A 329 -8.08 -3.25 14.38
N LEU A 330 -9.10 -2.39 14.41
CA LEU A 330 -10.45 -2.76 14.86
C LEU A 330 -11.31 -3.46 13.80
N SER A 331 -10.85 -3.52 12.55
CA SER A 331 -11.63 -4.11 11.44
C SER A 331 -11.82 -5.62 11.53
N GLY A 332 -10.95 -6.32 12.26
CA GLY A 332 -10.95 -7.79 12.34
C GLY A 332 -10.78 -8.51 11.00
N SER A 333 -10.65 -7.77 9.90
CA SER A 333 -10.58 -8.28 8.53
C SER A 333 -9.13 -8.32 8.01
N ILE A 334 -8.21 -7.70 8.75
CA ILE A 334 -6.77 -7.78 8.50
C ILE A 334 -6.15 -9.01 9.17
N GLN A 335 -5.20 -9.64 8.48
CA GLN A 335 -4.52 -10.85 8.93
C GLN A 335 -3.43 -10.53 9.95
N ARG A 336 -3.01 -11.55 10.72
CA ARG A 336 -2.05 -11.41 11.83
C ARG A 336 -0.72 -10.79 11.38
N GLU A 337 -0.26 -11.14 10.19
CA GLU A 337 0.97 -10.62 9.59
C GLU A 337 0.88 -9.10 9.40
N LEU A 338 -0.24 -8.58 8.88
CA LEU A 338 -0.44 -7.13 8.75
C LEU A 338 -0.61 -6.48 10.13
N VAL A 339 -1.38 -7.07 11.04
CA VAL A 339 -1.53 -6.56 12.42
C VAL A 339 -0.16 -6.36 13.09
N PHE A 340 0.74 -7.34 12.93
CA PHE A 340 2.10 -7.24 13.46
C PHE A 340 2.88 -6.07 12.85
N GLU A 341 2.84 -5.89 11.53
CA GLU A 341 3.51 -4.75 10.87
C GLU A 341 2.91 -3.40 11.25
N LEU A 342 1.59 -3.33 11.47
CA LEU A 342 0.92 -2.12 11.96
C LEU A 342 1.39 -1.77 13.38
N HIS A 343 1.42 -2.75 14.30
CA HIS A 343 1.97 -2.53 15.64
C HIS A 343 3.45 -2.16 15.63
N LYS A 344 4.24 -2.70 14.69
CA LYS A 344 5.64 -2.34 14.51
C LYS A 344 5.80 -0.88 14.07
N ALA A 345 4.98 -0.41 13.13
CA ALA A 345 4.98 0.99 12.70
C ALA A 345 4.57 1.95 13.83
N LEU A 346 3.69 1.50 14.74
CA LEU A 346 3.29 2.24 15.94
C LEU A 346 4.30 2.12 17.10
N GLY A 347 5.39 1.35 16.96
CA GLY A 347 6.38 1.15 18.03
C GLY A 347 5.95 0.22 19.16
N ILE A 348 4.82 -0.48 19.03
CA ILE A 348 4.18 -1.30 20.09
C ILE A 348 4.17 -2.81 19.78
N SER A 349 4.95 -3.27 18.80
CA SER A 349 4.98 -4.69 18.40
C SER A 349 5.26 -5.69 19.53
N ARG A 350 5.93 -5.27 20.61
CA ARG A 350 6.22 -6.12 21.79
C ARG A 350 5.13 -6.09 22.85
N SER A 351 4.33 -5.03 22.86
CA SER A 351 3.28 -4.77 23.85
C SER A 351 2.07 -4.12 23.16
N PRO A 352 1.28 -4.87 22.37
CA PRO A 352 0.12 -4.33 21.66
C PRO A 352 -0.90 -3.63 22.57
N ASP A 353 -1.00 -4.09 23.82
CA ASP A 353 -1.90 -3.54 24.84
C ASP A 353 -1.51 -2.13 25.29
N ASP A 354 -0.33 -1.63 24.91
CA ASP A 354 0.09 -0.24 25.15
C ASP A 354 -0.82 0.77 24.43
N LEU A 355 -1.47 0.37 23.33
CA LEU A 355 -2.49 1.17 22.65
C LEU A 355 -3.87 0.81 23.21
N THR A 356 -4.33 1.58 24.20
CA THR A 356 -5.60 1.30 24.88
C THR A 356 -6.80 1.68 24.02
N PHE A 357 -8.00 1.21 24.37
CA PHE A 357 -9.23 1.64 23.70
C PHE A 357 -9.47 3.15 23.80
N LYS A 358 -8.98 3.79 24.88
CA LYS A 358 -9.06 5.25 25.05
C LYS A 358 -8.14 5.97 24.07
N ASP A 359 -6.94 5.46 23.86
CA ASP A 359 -5.99 6.02 22.89
C ASP A 359 -6.51 5.86 21.46
N MET A 360 -7.10 4.69 21.14
CA MET A 360 -7.76 4.45 19.86
C MET A 360 -8.95 5.39 19.63
N LEU A 361 -9.76 5.65 20.68
CA LEU A 361 -10.90 6.57 20.60
C LEU A 361 -10.43 7.99 20.29
N ASN A 362 -9.45 8.49 21.04
CA ASN A 362 -8.86 9.80 20.80
C ASN A 362 -8.33 9.92 19.37
N GLY A 363 -7.58 8.92 18.89
CA GLY A 363 -7.09 8.90 17.51
C GLY A 363 -8.22 8.90 16.47
N ALA A 364 -9.27 8.12 16.70
CA ALA A 364 -10.44 8.08 15.81
C ALA A 364 -11.17 9.43 15.77
N ASP A 365 -11.27 10.13 16.90
CA ASP A 365 -11.85 11.48 16.98
C ASP A 365 -11.00 12.50 16.20
N PHE A 366 -9.67 12.48 16.33
CA PHE A 366 -8.77 13.29 15.51
C PHE A 366 -8.97 13.01 14.02
N PHE A 367 -9.09 11.74 13.64
CA PHE A 367 -9.33 11.37 12.24
C PHE A 367 -10.71 11.82 11.74
N GLN A 368 -11.76 11.72 12.58
CA GLN A 368 -13.08 12.22 12.23
C GLN A 368 -13.09 13.74 12.04
N GLN A 369 -12.43 14.49 12.92
CA GLN A 369 -12.28 15.94 12.78
C GLN A 369 -11.52 16.28 11.49
N TYR A 370 -10.43 15.58 11.20
CA TYR A 370 -9.67 15.74 9.97
C TYR A 370 -10.55 15.55 8.71
N MET A 371 -11.37 14.49 8.67
CA MET A 371 -12.28 14.24 7.54
C MET A 371 -13.37 15.31 7.41
N LYS A 372 -13.84 15.86 8.53
CA LYS A 372 -14.84 16.95 8.55
C LYS A 372 -14.27 18.26 8.00
N TYR A 373 -13.03 18.60 8.36
CA TYR A 373 -12.38 19.83 7.91
C TYR A 373 -11.82 19.75 6.48
N ASN A 374 -11.57 18.54 5.97
CA ASN A 374 -11.02 18.32 4.65
C ASN A 374 -12.01 17.54 3.77
N PRO A 375 -13.20 18.10 3.43
CA PRO A 375 -14.21 17.38 2.67
C PRO A 375 -13.78 17.04 1.24
N SER A 376 -12.73 17.65 0.72
CA SER A 376 -12.15 17.35 -0.60
C SER A 376 -11.01 16.32 -0.56
N VAL A 377 -10.65 15.78 0.62
CA VAL A 377 -9.53 14.85 0.72
C VAL A 377 -9.76 13.59 -0.12
N VAL A 378 -8.76 13.23 -0.93
CA VAL A 378 -8.77 12.04 -1.78
C VAL A 378 -7.84 11.01 -1.16
N LEU A 379 -8.44 9.94 -0.63
CA LEU A 379 -7.75 8.76 -0.09
C LEU A 379 -8.03 7.54 -0.98
N ASP A 380 -7.24 6.48 -0.81
CA ASP A 380 -7.54 5.17 -1.41
C ASP A 380 -8.59 4.46 -0.53
N TYR A 381 -9.86 4.62 -0.91
CA TYR A 381 -11.00 4.07 -0.17
C TYR A 381 -11.31 2.61 -0.52
N GLU A 382 -10.52 1.93 -1.38
CA GLU A 382 -10.87 0.59 -1.88
C GLU A 382 -11.05 -0.46 -0.77
N TYR A 383 -10.37 -0.29 0.38
CA TYR A 383 -10.53 -1.16 1.53
C TYR A 383 -11.94 -1.07 2.14
N PHE A 384 -12.51 0.13 2.16
CA PHE A 384 -13.85 0.43 2.67
C PHE A 384 -14.90 0.49 1.55
N ASN A 385 -14.56 0.01 0.35
CA ASN A 385 -15.30 0.16 -0.91
C ASN A 385 -15.33 1.60 -1.46
N ASP A 386 -15.76 2.56 -0.64
CA ASP A 386 -15.82 3.97 -0.98
C ASP A 386 -15.75 4.86 0.27
N ARG A 387 -15.86 6.18 0.07
CA ARG A 387 -15.86 7.15 1.16
C ARG A 387 -17.02 6.97 2.13
N SER A 388 -18.23 6.66 1.64
CA SER A 388 -19.39 6.45 2.53
C SER A 388 -19.21 5.22 3.41
N GLY A 389 -18.55 4.19 2.88
CA GLY A 389 -18.16 3.00 3.61
C GLY A 389 -17.14 3.33 4.72
N LEU A 390 -16.16 4.18 4.42
CA LEU A 390 -15.23 4.70 5.44
C LEU A 390 -15.97 5.48 6.53
N ASP A 391 -16.82 6.44 6.15
CA ASP A 391 -17.54 7.31 7.10
C ASP A 391 -18.45 6.50 8.04
N THR A 392 -19.14 5.49 7.49
CA THR A 392 -19.95 4.54 8.25
C THR A 392 -19.08 3.71 9.20
N TYR A 393 -17.95 3.21 8.71
CA TYR A 393 -17.05 2.39 9.50
C TYR A 393 -16.40 3.18 10.64
N LEU A 394 -15.94 4.40 10.38
CA LEU A 394 -15.39 5.33 11.36
C LEU A 394 -16.40 5.64 12.47
N SER A 395 -17.63 6.00 12.08
CA SER A 395 -18.71 6.30 13.05
C SER A 395 -19.00 5.10 13.95
N ASN A 396 -19.10 3.90 13.37
CA ASN A 396 -19.30 2.66 14.12
C ASN A 396 -18.11 2.33 15.04
N CYS A 397 -16.88 2.63 14.63
CA CYS A 397 -15.69 2.44 15.47
C CYS A 397 -15.73 3.35 16.69
N ILE A 398 -16.06 4.63 16.51
CA ILE A 398 -16.17 5.60 17.61
C ILE A 398 -17.24 5.15 18.61
N ILE A 399 -18.41 4.70 18.14
CA ILE A 399 -19.47 4.17 19.01
C ILE A 399 -18.96 2.97 19.83
N LYS A 400 -18.37 1.97 19.16
CA LYS A 400 -17.84 0.77 19.82
C LYS A 400 -16.73 1.08 20.84
N LEU A 401 -15.83 2.00 20.50
CA LEU A 401 -14.74 2.41 21.39
C LEU A 401 -15.28 3.18 22.60
N THR A 402 -16.28 4.04 22.40
CA THR A 402 -16.96 4.75 23.49
C THR A 402 -17.61 3.77 24.47
N GLU A 403 -18.29 2.74 23.97
CA GLU A 403 -18.87 1.69 24.81
C GLU A 403 -17.80 0.92 25.60
N LYS A 404 -16.71 0.52 24.94
CA LYS A 404 -15.59 -0.20 25.60
C LYS A 404 -14.90 0.63 26.68
N CYS A 405 -14.74 1.93 26.46
CA CYS A 405 -14.15 2.82 27.46
C CYS A 405 -15.02 2.91 28.72
N LYS A 406 -16.36 2.97 28.56
CA LYS A 406 -17.30 2.99 29.69
C LYS A 406 -17.25 1.71 30.52
N VAL A 407 -17.17 0.54 29.87
CA VAL A 407 -17.10 -0.77 30.57
C VAL A 407 -15.82 -0.88 31.40
N HIS A 408 -14.68 -0.50 30.84
CA HIS A 408 -13.39 -0.51 31.57
C HIS A 408 -13.34 0.48 32.75
N GLU A 409 -14.01 1.62 32.65
CA GLU A 409 -14.13 2.56 33.76
C GLU A 409 -14.95 1.98 34.93
N VAL A 410 -16.00 1.19 34.63
CA VAL A 410 -16.80 0.52 35.66
C VAL A 410 -16.01 -0.60 36.34
N GLU A 411 -15.37 -1.49 35.58
CA GLU A 411 -14.58 -2.61 36.12
C GLU A 411 -13.40 -2.14 36.99
N SER A 412 -12.67 -1.11 36.54
CA SER A 412 -11.56 -0.55 37.32
C SER A 412 -12.00 0.19 38.60
N THR A 413 -13.26 0.65 38.66
CA THR A 413 -13.85 1.27 39.86
C THR A 413 -14.32 0.21 40.86
N GLU A 414 -14.80 -0.94 40.39
CA GLU A 414 -15.19 -2.07 41.24
C GLU A 414 -13.98 -2.80 41.84
N GLU A 415 -12.91 -3.03 41.07
CA GLU A 415 -11.66 -3.61 41.59
C GLU A 415 -11.01 -2.73 42.66
N LYS A 416 -11.02 -1.40 42.49
CA LYS A 416 -10.50 -0.47 43.52
C LYS A 416 -11.32 -0.47 44.81
N LYS A 417 -12.63 -0.74 44.75
CA LYS A 417 -13.46 -0.89 45.96
C LYS A 417 -13.16 -2.19 46.70
N PHE A 418 -12.79 -3.25 46.00
CA PHE A 418 -12.42 -4.54 46.60
C PHE A 418 -11.04 -4.59 47.24
N VAL A 419 -10.10 -3.75 46.79
CA VAL A 419 -8.75 -3.64 47.38
C VAL A 419 -8.71 -2.69 48.59
N LEU A 420 -9.76 -1.88 48.79
CA LEU A 420 -9.92 -0.95 49.92
C LEU A 420 -10.88 -1.46 51.02
N MET A 421 -11.38 -2.70 50.89
CA MET A 421 -12.02 -3.47 51.96
C MET A 421 -11.04 -4.52 52.49
#